data_AF-A0A7C0WBF7-F1
#
_entry.id   AF-A0A7C0WBF7-F1
#
_cell.length_a   1.000
_cell.length_b   1.000
_cell.length_c   1.000
_cell.angle_alpha   90.00
_cell.angle_beta   90.00
_cell.angle_gamma   90.00
#
_symmetry.space_group_name_H-M   'P 1'
#
loop_
_entity.id
_entity.type
_entity.pdbx_description
1 polymer ?
#
loop_
_entity_poly.entity_id
_entity_poly.type
_entity_poly.pdbx_seq_one_letter_code
_entity_poly.pdbx_strand_id
1 'polypeptide(L)'
;MRKFLLLSLSLVLLIMAGCTRKVVIVKTQPSEAKKAIIVHPTKTEIASSENHLRQAKKFYYNGKYKQARKHCEKAIKFNHSNWEAHYYLGLTMQKKREYAVAVEALGVSLKYSPENRFVRSELHLAIGYSWEKLGNAKKAGTEYSLAIQYNPENREAIEARNRMKVDKTMKNWGHKKKTRL
;
A
#
# COMPACT_ATOMS: atom_id res chain seq x y z
N MET A 1 85.58 18.70 -21.58
CA MET A 1 85.98 19.25 -22.88
C MET A 1 84.95 18.84 -23.91
N ARG A 2 84.39 19.82 -24.63
CA ARG A 2 84.00 19.80 -26.06
C ARG A 2 83.18 18.60 -26.54
N LYS A 3 82.03 18.74 -27.20
CA LYS A 3 81.40 19.87 -27.89
C LYS A 3 80.13 19.26 -28.52
N PHE A 4 79.09 20.08 -28.63
CA PHE A 4 78.31 20.29 -29.87
C PHE A 4 77.17 19.29 -30.12
N LEU A 5 75.93 19.80 -30.07
CA LEU A 5 75.18 20.35 -31.22
C LEU A 5 74.70 19.18 -32.10
N LEU A 6 73.49 19.04 -32.59
CA LEU A 6 72.30 19.87 -32.70
C LEU A 6 71.22 18.95 -33.27
N LEU A 7 69.97 19.41 -33.18
CA LEU A 7 68.98 19.36 -34.27
C LEU A 7 69.00 18.14 -35.19
N SER A 8 67.96 17.32 -35.09
CA SER A 8 66.89 17.32 -36.10
C SER A 8 66.02 16.09 -35.81
N LEU A 9 64.88 16.27 -35.15
CA LEU A 9 63.64 16.50 -35.90
C LEU A 9 63.46 15.47 -37.02
N SER A 10 63.35 14.20 -36.68
CA SER A 10 62.62 13.23 -37.50
C SER A 10 62.31 12.00 -36.67
N LEU A 11 61.14 11.42 -36.89
CA LEU A 11 60.71 10.13 -36.35
C LEU A 11 60.38 10.14 -34.83
N VAL A 12 59.46 10.99 -34.36
CA VAL A 12 58.01 10.72 -34.43
C VAL A 12 57.64 9.65 -35.45
N LEU A 13 57.76 8.37 -35.08
CA LEU A 13 56.89 7.26 -35.49
C LEU A 13 57.54 5.95 -35.02
N LEU A 14 56.70 5.01 -34.60
CA LEU A 14 56.98 3.64 -34.13
C LEU A 14 57.23 3.48 -32.63
N ILE A 15 56.65 2.40 -32.12
CA ILE A 15 56.44 2.02 -30.70
C ILE A 15 55.11 2.64 -30.20
N MET A 16 53.94 2.05 -30.41
CA MET A 16 53.56 0.73 -29.90
C MET A 16 52.45 0.08 -30.73
N ALA A 17 52.72 -1.15 -31.18
CA ALA A 17 51.71 -2.09 -31.64
C ALA A 17 50.70 -2.41 -30.53
N GLY A 18 49.47 -2.66 -30.97
CA GLY A 18 48.29 -2.65 -30.15
C GLY A 18 48.12 -3.82 -29.20
N CYS A 19 47.47 -3.51 -28.07
CA CYS A 19 46.48 -4.34 -27.40
C CYS A 19 45.65 -3.43 -26.47
N THR A 20 44.90 -2.47 -27.02
CA THR A 20 43.86 -1.79 -26.24
C THR A 20 42.60 -2.62 -26.30
N ARG A 21 42.38 -3.45 -25.27
CA ARG A 21 41.05 -4.01 -24.97
C ARG A 21 40.13 -2.79 -24.76
N LYS A 22 39.33 -2.43 -25.78
CA LYS A 22 38.34 -1.36 -25.64
C LYS A 22 37.35 -1.79 -24.57
N VAL A 23 37.55 -1.32 -23.34
CA VAL A 23 36.49 -1.31 -22.35
C VAL A 23 35.53 -0.23 -22.82
N VAL A 24 34.49 -0.65 -23.55
CA VAL A 24 33.36 0.22 -23.83
C VAL A 24 32.61 0.37 -22.52
N ILE A 25 32.92 1.45 -21.81
CA ILE A 25 32.03 1.92 -20.74
C ILE A 25 30.79 2.44 -21.46
N VAL A 26 29.81 1.55 -21.64
CA VAL A 26 28.45 1.98 -21.97
C VAL A 26 28.00 2.77 -20.75
N LYS A 27 28.14 4.09 -20.81
CA LYS A 27 27.36 4.99 -19.96
C LYS A 27 25.91 4.74 -20.35
N THR A 28 25.27 3.77 -19.72
CA THR A 28 23.82 3.68 -19.75
C THR A 28 23.36 4.99 -19.16
N GLN A 29 22.86 5.88 -20.02
CA GLN A 29 21.97 6.95 -19.56
C GLN A 29 20.98 6.30 -18.61
N PRO A 30 20.65 6.91 -17.46
CA PRO A 30 19.68 6.35 -16.54
C PRO A 30 18.42 6.06 -17.36
N SER A 31 18.19 4.78 -17.67
CA SER A 31 17.06 4.36 -18.48
C SER A 31 15.85 4.79 -17.69
N GLU A 32 15.21 5.82 -18.22
CA GLU A 32 13.95 6.41 -17.80
C GLU A 32 13.35 5.67 -16.62
N ALA A 33 13.61 6.21 -15.42
CA ALA A 33 12.79 5.91 -14.26
C ALA A 33 11.35 5.97 -14.76
N LYS A 34 10.67 4.81 -14.81
CA LYS A 34 9.26 4.70 -15.20
C LYS A 34 8.49 5.65 -14.28
N LYS A 35 8.30 6.89 -14.74
CA LYS A 35 7.30 7.77 -14.17
C LYS A 35 6.02 6.97 -14.27
N ALA A 36 5.38 6.72 -13.13
CA ALA A 36 4.11 6.03 -13.09
C ALA A 36 3.12 6.88 -13.89
N ILE A 37 3.00 6.58 -15.19
CA ILE A 37 1.93 7.10 -16.03
C ILE A 37 0.66 6.61 -15.33
N ILE A 38 -0.21 7.53 -14.95
CA ILE A 38 -1.54 7.18 -14.48
C ILE A 38 -2.27 6.62 -15.70
N VAL A 39 -2.10 5.32 -15.94
CA VAL A 39 -2.80 4.61 -17.00
C VAL A 39 -4.20 4.35 -16.49
N HIS A 40 -5.16 5.11 -17.02
CA HIS A 40 -6.57 4.81 -16.80
C HIS A 40 -6.87 3.45 -17.43
N PRO A 41 -7.50 2.51 -16.68
CA PRO A 41 -7.77 1.18 -17.20
C PRO A 41 -8.75 1.26 -18.37
N THR A 42 -8.46 0.51 -19.43
CA THR A 42 -9.34 0.36 -20.58
C THR A 42 -10.66 -0.29 -20.18
N LYS A 43 -11.71 -0.12 -21.01
CA LYS A 43 -13.02 -0.75 -20.78
C LYS A 43 -12.91 -2.27 -20.54
N THR A 44 -12.03 -2.95 -21.29
CA THR A 44 -11.78 -4.38 -21.16
C THR A 44 -11.08 -4.75 -19.85
N GLU A 45 -10.14 -3.93 -19.39
CA GLU A 45 -9.47 -4.10 -18.09
C GLU A 45 -10.44 -3.86 -16.94
N ILE A 46 -11.30 -2.83 -17.04
CA ILE A 46 -12.37 -2.60 -16.05
C ILE A 46 -13.28 -3.83 -15.98
N ALA A 47 -13.75 -4.36 -17.10
CA ALA A 47 -14.59 -5.55 -17.12
C ALA A 47 -13.89 -6.79 -16.52
N SER A 48 -12.60 -6.96 -16.80
CA SER A 48 -11.77 -8.04 -16.23
C SER A 48 -11.60 -7.89 -14.72
N SER A 49 -11.39 -6.67 -14.26
CA SER A 49 -11.35 -6.33 -12.83
C SER A 49 -12.66 -6.69 -12.14
N GLU A 50 -13.79 -6.26 -12.69
CA GLU A 50 -15.12 -6.54 -12.14
C GLU A 50 -15.42 -8.04 -12.09
N ASN A 51 -14.99 -8.80 -13.10
CA ASN A 51 -15.17 -10.25 -13.10
C ASN A 51 -14.37 -10.94 -11.98
N HIS A 52 -13.14 -10.50 -11.74
CA HIS A 52 -12.35 -11.02 -10.63
C HIS A 52 -12.86 -10.54 -9.28
N LEU A 53 -13.35 -9.31 -9.17
CA LEU A 53 -14.02 -8.82 -7.97
C LEU A 53 -15.23 -9.69 -7.62
N ARG A 54 -16.11 -10.00 -8.57
CA ARG A 54 -17.25 -10.91 -8.33
C ARG A 54 -16.82 -12.27 -7.78
N GLN A 55 -15.74 -12.84 -8.32
CA GLN A 55 -15.17 -14.09 -7.81
C GLN A 55 -14.58 -13.92 -6.40
N ALA A 56 -13.90 -12.81 -6.13
CA ALA A 56 -13.36 -12.50 -4.81
C ALA A 56 -14.48 -12.41 -3.76
N LYS A 57 -15.57 -11.68 -4.06
CA LYS A 57 -16.76 -11.59 -3.20
C LYS A 57 -17.33 -12.99 -2.92
N LYS A 58 -17.54 -13.80 -3.96
CA LYS A 58 -18.02 -15.19 -3.83
C LYS A 58 -17.13 -16.04 -2.92
N PHE A 59 -15.81 -16.01 -3.12
CA PHE A 59 -14.89 -16.77 -2.29
C PHE A 59 -14.84 -16.26 -0.85
N TYR A 60 -14.92 -14.94 -0.64
CA TYR A 60 -14.96 -14.33 0.69
C TYR A 60 -16.17 -14.79 1.50
N TYR A 61 -17.38 -14.72 0.91
CA TYR A 61 -18.61 -15.17 1.59
C TYR A 61 -18.63 -16.68 1.85
N ASN A 62 -17.92 -17.47 1.04
CA ASN A 62 -17.73 -18.91 1.24
C ASN A 62 -16.59 -19.26 2.22
N GLY A 63 -15.96 -18.29 2.89
CA GLY A 63 -14.85 -18.51 3.81
C GLY A 63 -13.52 -18.93 3.15
N LYS A 64 -13.47 -18.94 1.81
CA LYS A 64 -12.30 -19.37 1.02
C LYS A 64 -11.32 -18.20 0.82
N TYR A 65 -10.74 -17.73 1.93
CA TYR A 65 -9.97 -16.48 1.98
C TYR A 65 -8.69 -16.48 1.12
N LYS A 66 -8.05 -17.63 0.91
CA LYS A 66 -6.87 -17.73 0.02
C LYS A 66 -7.27 -17.43 -1.43
N GLN A 67 -8.39 -17.97 -1.90
CA GLN A 67 -8.93 -17.71 -3.23
C GLN A 67 -9.46 -16.27 -3.34
N ALA A 68 -10.13 -15.77 -2.30
CA ALA A 68 -10.63 -14.38 -2.26
C ALA A 68 -9.48 -13.39 -2.47
N ARG A 69 -8.36 -13.55 -1.75
CA ARG A 69 -7.14 -12.74 -1.92
C ARG A 69 -6.63 -12.78 -3.35
N LYS A 70 -6.44 -13.99 -3.91
CA LYS A 70 -5.93 -14.17 -5.29
C LYS A 70 -6.79 -13.44 -6.31
N HIS A 71 -8.11 -13.45 -6.14
CA HIS A 71 -9.02 -12.75 -7.04
C HIS A 71 -9.05 -11.24 -6.81
N CYS A 72 -8.90 -10.75 -5.57
CA CYS A 72 -8.72 -9.31 -5.33
C CYS A 72 -7.44 -8.80 -5.99
N GLU A 73 -6.31 -9.49 -5.82
CA GLU A 73 -5.03 -9.11 -6.43
C GLU A 73 -5.11 -9.07 -7.96
N LYS A 74 -5.81 -10.03 -8.57
CA LYS A 74 -6.07 -10.00 -10.02
C LYS A 74 -6.96 -8.83 -10.43
N ALA A 75 -8.01 -8.53 -9.68
CA ALA A 75 -8.87 -7.38 -9.97
C ALA A 75 -8.06 -6.07 -9.92
N ILE A 76 -7.27 -5.88 -8.87
CA ILE A 76 -6.38 -4.74 -8.68
C ILE A 76 -5.34 -4.64 -9.81
N LYS A 77 -4.80 -5.77 -10.29
CA LYS A 77 -3.86 -5.78 -11.43
C LYS A 77 -4.49 -5.19 -12.71
N PHE A 78 -5.77 -5.45 -12.96
CA PHE A 78 -6.49 -4.89 -14.11
C PHE A 78 -6.95 -3.46 -13.87
N ASN A 79 -7.38 -3.12 -12.65
CA ASN A 79 -7.78 -1.77 -12.29
C ASN A 79 -7.25 -1.44 -10.89
N HIS A 80 -6.12 -0.74 -10.86
CA HIS A 80 -5.43 -0.37 -9.62
C HIS A 80 -6.28 0.53 -8.70
N SER A 81 -7.23 1.26 -9.27
CA SER A 81 -8.18 2.13 -8.57
C SER A 81 -9.52 1.46 -8.26
N ASN A 82 -9.66 0.14 -8.46
CA ASN A 82 -10.89 -0.56 -8.07
C ASN A 82 -11.00 -0.62 -6.54
N TRP A 83 -11.71 0.36 -5.97
CA TRP A 83 -11.84 0.50 -4.52
C TRP A 83 -12.50 -0.73 -3.89
N GLU A 84 -13.51 -1.33 -4.52
CA GLU A 84 -14.16 -2.53 -3.99
C GLU A 84 -13.20 -3.73 -3.92
N ALA A 85 -12.31 -3.89 -4.90
CA ALA A 85 -11.30 -4.94 -4.85
C ALA A 85 -10.32 -4.76 -3.69
N HIS A 86 -9.91 -3.51 -3.42
CA HIS A 86 -9.11 -3.18 -2.24
C HIS A 86 -9.90 -3.38 -0.93
N TYR A 87 -11.19 -3.05 -0.91
CA TYR A 87 -12.07 -3.28 0.23
C TYR A 87 -12.16 -4.77 0.59
N TYR A 88 -12.50 -5.61 -0.39
CA TYR A 88 -12.58 -7.06 -0.16
C TYR A 88 -11.22 -7.69 0.11
N LEU A 89 -10.11 -7.13 -0.40
CA LEU A 89 -8.77 -7.53 0.01
C LEU A 89 -8.57 -7.25 1.50
N GLY A 90 -8.91 -6.05 1.95
CA GLY A 90 -8.85 -5.63 3.35
C GLY A 90 -9.65 -6.55 4.27
N LEU A 91 -10.92 -6.77 3.96
CA LEU A 91 -11.78 -7.70 4.72
C LEU A 91 -11.22 -9.12 4.71
N THR A 92 -10.71 -9.59 3.57
CA THR A 92 -10.07 -10.91 3.48
C THR A 92 -8.85 -10.99 4.41
N MET A 93 -8.02 -9.94 4.47
CA MET A 93 -6.87 -9.90 5.37
C MET A 93 -7.30 -9.87 6.85
N GLN A 94 -8.38 -9.18 7.19
CA GLN A 94 -8.95 -9.23 8.55
C GLN A 94 -9.37 -10.66 8.94
N LYS A 95 -10.03 -11.39 8.03
CA LYS A 95 -10.42 -12.80 8.27
C LYS A 95 -9.22 -13.72 8.44
N LYS A 96 -8.11 -13.40 7.79
CA LYS A 96 -6.81 -14.06 7.97
C LYS A 96 -6.01 -13.55 9.18
N ARG A 97 -6.54 -12.58 9.93
CA ARG A 97 -5.87 -11.90 11.06
C ARG A 97 -4.60 -11.14 10.67
N GLU A 98 -4.44 -10.82 9.40
CA GLU A 98 -3.35 -10.00 8.84
C GLU A 98 -3.75 -8.51 8.90
N TYR A 99 -3.93 -7.98 10.11
CA TYR A 99 -4.57 -6.67 10.32
C TYR A 99 -3.78 -5.47 9.80
N ALA A 100 -2.44 -5.54 9.81
CA ALA A 100 -1.61 -4.47 9.23
C ALA A 100 -1.82 -4.35 7.71
N VAL A 101 -1.83 -5.48 7.01
CA VAL A 101 -2.12 -5.54 5.57
C VAL A 101 -3.57 -5.11 5.28
N ALA A 102 -4.50 -5.44 6.18
CA ALA A 102 -5.88 -4.98 6.07
C ALA A 102 -5.99 -3.45 6.10
N VAL A 103 -5.30 -2.78 7.03
CA VAL A 103 -5.27 -1.31 7.10
C VAL A 103 -4.77 -0.70 5.80
N GLU A 104 -3.69 -1.24 5.23
CA GLU A 104 -3.12 -0.74 3.98
C GLU A 104 -4.12 -0.86 2.82
N ALA A 105 -4.69 -2.06 2.62
CA ALA A 105 -5.67 -2.29 1.55
C ALA A 105 -6.93 -1.44 1.73
N LEU A 106 -7.47 -1.34 2.96
CA LEU A 106 -8.64 -0.51 3.24
C LEU A 106 -8.35 0.99 3.08
N GLY A 107 -7.13 1.43 3.39
CA GLY A 107 -6.70 2.81 3.15
C GLY A 107 -6.66 3.15 1.65
N VAL A 108 -6.19 2.22 0.81
CA VAL A 108 -6.24 2.38 -0.66
C VAL A 108 -7.68 2.36 -1.15
N SER A 109 -8.53 1.49 -0.61
CA SER A 109 -9.96 1.50 -0.89
C SER A 109 -10.59 2.85 -0.57
N LEU A 110 -10.32 3.43 0.60
CA LEU A 110 -10.83 4.74 1.00
C LEU A 110 -10.38 5.85 0.04
N LYS A 111 -9.12 5.81 -0.41
CA LYS A 111 -8.58 6.76 -1.39
C LYS A 111 -9.34 6.78 -2.72
N TYR A 112 -9.77 5.61 -3.21
CA TYR A 112 -10.45 5.48 -4.51
C TYR A 112 -11.97 5.33 -4.42
N SER A 113 -12.51 5.24 -3.20
CA SER A 113 -13.95 5.08 -2.98
C SER A 113 -14.73 6.31 -3.44
N PRO A 114 -15.98 6.13 -3.91
CA PRO A 114 -16.86 7.25 -4.24
C PRO A 114 -17.14 8.09 -2.99
N GLU A 115 -17.50 9.36 -3.20
CA GLU A 115 -17.94 10.27 -2.13
C GLU A 115 -19.36 9.94 -1.64
N ASN A 116 -19.56 8.71 -1.19
CA ASN A 116 -20.79 8.22 -0.62
C ASN A 116 -20.60 8.04 0.89
N ARG A 117 -21.45 8.71 1.69
CA ARG A 117 -21.37 8.68 3.15
C ARG A 117 -21.45 7.27 3.74
N PHE A 118 -22.26 6.38 3.16
CA PHE A 118 -22.40 5.01 3.66
C PHE A 118 -21.12 4.20 3.37
N VAL A 119 -20.57 4.31 2.16
CA VAL A 119 -19.29 3.67 1.80
C VAL A 119 -18.14 4.15 2.70
N ARG A 120 -18.04 5.48 2.92
CA ARG A 120 -17.02 6.04 3.81
C ARG A 120 -17.19 5.56 5.25
N SER A 121 -18.43 5.48 5.74
CA SER A 121 -18.71 4.94 7.08
C SER A 121 -18.22 3.51 7.23
N GLU A 122 -18.56 2.62 6.29
CA GLU A 122 -18.15 1.21 6.31
C GLU A 122 -16.63 1.03 6.21
N LEU A 123 -15.95 1.85 5.39
CA LEU A 123 -14.49 1.80 5.29
C LEU A 123 -13.81 2.23 6.58
N HIS A 124 -14.26 3.32 7.20
CA HIS A 124 -13.72 3.75 8.49
C HIS A 124 -14.01 2.72 9.60
N LEU A 125 -15.18 2.10 9.60
CA LEU A 125 -15.49 1.00 10.51
C LEU A 125 -14.50 -0.16 10.35
N ALA A 126 -14.25 -0.62 9.11
CA ALA A 126 -13.32 -1.71 8.83
C ALA A 126 -11.86 -1.34 9.19
N ILE A 127 -11.41 -0.10 8.91
CA ILE A 127 -10.07 0.35 9.29
C ILE A 127 -9.95 0.38 10.82
N GLY A 128 -10.98 0.90 11.51
CA GLY A 128 -11.05 0.95 12.97
C GLY A 128 -10.93 -0.43 13.61
N TYR A 129 -11.65 -1.43 13.06
CA TYR A 129 -11.54 -2.82 13.50
C TYR A 129 -10.12 -3.36 13.38
N SER A 130 -9.45 -3.06 12.28
CA SER A 130 -8.08 -3.51 12.05
C SER A 130 -7.11 -2.88 13.07
N TRP A 131 -7.25 -1.59 13.36
CA TRP A 131 -6.44 -0.92 14.39
C TRP A 131 -6.74 -1.43 15.80
N GLU A 132 -8.00 -1.76 16.11
CA GLU A 132 -8.40 -2.36 17.38
C GLU A 132 -7.68 -3.69 17.58
N LYS A 133 -7.66 -4.54 16.56
CA LYS A 133 -6.98 -5.84 16.62
C LYS A 133 -5.45 -5.74 16.64
N LEU A 134 -4.89 -4.63 16.16
CA LEU A 134 -3.48 -4.28 16.34
C LEU A 134 -3.18 -3.67 17.73
N GLY A 135 -4.18 -3.53 18.60
CA GLY A 135 -4.02 -2.93 19.94
C GLY A 135 -3.88 -1.41 19.93
N ASN A 136 -4.03 -0.74 18.78
CA ASN A 136 -3.94 0.71 18.67
C ASN A 136 -5.30 1.37 18.94
N ALA A 137 -5.71 1.39 20.21
CA ALA A 137 -7.00 1.92 20.64
C ALA A 137 -7.20 3.41 20.27
N LYS A 138 -6.12 4.20 20.17
CA LYS A 138 -6.20 5.61 19.76
C LYS A 138 -6.65 5.71 18.30
N LYS A 139 -5.96 5.03 17.38
CA LYS A 139 -6.33 5.03 15.96
C LYS A 139 -7.70 4.40 15.73
N ALA A 140 -7.98 3.25 16.36
CA ALA A 140 -9.28 2.60 16.28
C ALA A 140 -10.43 3.54 16.69
N GLY A 141 -10.28 4.24 17.82
CA GLY A 141 -11.28 5.19 18.30
C GLY A 141 -11.50 6.38 17.36
N THR A 142 -10.45 6.86 16.68
CA THR A 142 -10.57 7.91 15.66
C THR A 142 -11.37 7.42 14.46
N GLU A 143 -11.05 6.23 13.94
CA GLU A 143 -11.73 5.65 12.77
C GLU A 143 -13.21 5.36 13.06
N TYR A 144 -13.53 4.78 14.22
CA TYR A 144 -14.93 4.59 14.61
C TYR A 144 -15.69 5.91 14.76
N SER A 145 -15.05 6.97 15.25
CA SER A 145 -15.65 8.30 15.29
C SER A 145 -15.93 8.87 13.89
N LEU A 146 -15.03 8.67 12.92
CA LEU A 146 -15.26 9.06 11.52
C LEU A 146 -16.38 8.23 10.90
N ALA A 147 -16.45 6.93 11.18
CA ALA A 147 -17.54 6.08 10.71
C ALA A 147 -18.92 6.59 11.16
N ILE A 148 -19.04 7.00 12.43
CA ILE A 148 -20.25 7.61 13.01
C ILE A 148 -20.51 8.99 12.40
N GLN A 149 -19.48 9.80 12.14
CA GLN A 149 -19.65 11.10 11.50
C GLN A 149 -20.27 10.97 10.11
N TYR A 150 -19.80 10.02 9.31
CA TYR A 150 -20.37 9.76 7.98
C TYR A 150 -21.76 9.13 8.05
N ASN A 151 -21.98 8.17 8.95
CA ASN A 151 -23.27 7.56 9.19
C ASN A 151 -23.59 7.47 10.70
N PRO A 152 -24.34 8.45 11.25
CA PRO A 152 -24.71 8.45 12.67
C PRO A 152 -25.60 7.28 13.09
N GLU A 153 -26.14 6.51 12.15
CA GLU A 153 -26.97 5.32 12.42
C GLU A 153 -26.18 4.01 12.35
N ASN A 154 -24.87 4.06 12.06
CA ASN A 154 -24.02 2.87 12.03
C ASN A 154 -23.84 2.31 13.45
N ARG A 155 -24.74 1.41 13.84
CA ARG A 155 -24.77 0.79 15.18
C ARG A 155 -23.46 0.09 15.52
N GLU A 156 -22.87 -0.60 14.55
CA GLU A 156 -21.60 -1.32 14.77
C GLU A 156 -20.48 -0.34 15.12
N ALA A 157 -20.38 0.80 14.43
CA ALA A 157 -19.41 1.84 14.74
C ALA A 157 -19.66 2.48 16.11
N ILE A 158 -20.92 2.74 16.48
CA ILE A 158 -21.30 3.28 17.80
C ILE A 158 -20.88 2.32 18.91
N GLU A 159 -21.23 1.04 18.78
CA GLU A 159 -20.87 0.00 19.74
C GLU A 159 -19.36 -0.13 19.87
N ALA A 160 -18.64 -0.18 18.75
CA ALA A 160 -17.19 -0.24 18.74
C ALA A 160 -16.54 0.97 19.43
N ARG A 161 -17.06 2.18 19.16
CA ARG A 161 -16.58 3.40 19.81
C ARG A 161 -16.81 3.40 21.32
N ASN A 162 -17.97 2.88 21.76
CA ASN A 162 -18.33 2.78 23.16
C ASN A 162 -17.43 1.79 23.91
N ARG A 163 -17.15 0.61 23.33
CA ARG A 163 -16.17 -0.35 23.88
C ARG A 163 -14.81 0.32 24.15
N MET A 164 -14.31 1.11 23.19
CA MET A 164 -13.03 1.82 23.33
C MET A 164 -13.03 2.87 24.46
N LYS A 165 -14.17 3.47 24.81
CA LYS A 165 -14.27 4.42 25.94
C LYS A 165 -14.22 3.68 27.28
N VAL A 166 -14.94 2.56 27.39
CA VAL A 166 -14.98 1.74 28.61
C VAL A 166 -13.58 1.22 28.97
N ASP A 167 -12.86 0.67 28.00
CA ASP A 167 -11.49 0.17 28.20
C ASP A 167 -10.54 1.25 28.73
N LYS A 168 -10.65 2.48 28.20
CA LYS A 168 -9.86 3.62 28.66
C LYS A 168 -10.20 3.99 30.10
N THR A 169 -11.48 4.02 30.45
CA THR A 169 -11.94 4.35 31.81
C THR A 169 -11.46 3.31 32.83
N MET A 170 -11.55 2.02 32.51
CA MET A 170 -11.11 0.94 33.41
C MET A 170 -9.59 0.94 33.64
N LYS A 171 -8.78 1.15 32.59
CA LYS A 171 -7.33 1.30 32.72
C LYS A 171 -6.94 2.49 33.61
N ASN A 172 -7.62 3.62 33.41
CA ASN A 172 -7.37 4.82 34.21
C ASN A 172 -7.77 4.65 35.68
N TRP A 173 -8.86 3.91 35.95
CA TRP A 173 -9.30 3.62 37.31
C TRP A 173 -8.31 2.73 38.08
N GLY A 174 -7.78 1.69 37.43
CA GLY A 174 -6.75 0.82 38.01
C GLY A 174 -5.45 1.57 38.34
N HIS A 175 -5.01 2.50 37.48
CA HIS A 175 -3.86 3.35 37.76
C HIS A 175 -4.09 4.28 38.95
N LYS A 176 -5.24 4.97 39.03
CA LYS A 176 -5.54 5.88 40.14
C LYS A 176 -5.57 5.20 41.51
N LYS A 177 -5.98 3.93 41.59
CA LYS A 177 -5.95 3.16 42.84
C LYS A 177 -4.52 2.82 43.28
N LYS A 178 -3.63 2.48 42.35
CA LYS A 178 -2.23 2.13 42.66
C LYS A 178 -1.40 3.34 43.12
N THR A 179 -1.74 4.55 42.70
CA THR A 179 -1.04 5.78 43.12
C THR A 179 -1.60 6.40 44.41
N ARG A 180 -2.64 5.81 45.02
CA ARG A 180 -3.28 6.29 46.26
C ARG A 180 -2.99 5.39 47.48
N LEU A 181 -2.12 4.39 47.31
CA LEU A 181 -1.56 3.54 48.36
C LEU A 181 -0.06 3.87 48.47
#